data_AF-A0A4R1AWA4-F1
#
_entry.id   AF-A0A4R1AWA4-F1
#
_cell.length_a   1.000
_cell.length_b   1.000
_cell.length_c   1.000
_cell.angle_alpha   90.00
_cell.angle_beta   90.00
_cell.angle_gamma   90.00
#
_symmetry.space_group_name_H-M   'P 1'
#
loop_
_entity.id
_entity.type
_entity.pdbx_description
1 polymer ?
#
loop_
_entity_poly.entity_id
_entity_poly.type
_entity_poly.pdbx_seq_one_letter_code
_entity_poly.pdbx_strand_id
1 'polypeptide(L)'
;MIRSIDSTNYIIEPLLVFINPYFHLYHAPMNLPIIYPAQLERFMTKLNMQTTKLNDTHLKMAKQLQSLHKTNSFYTQIPDYDYDQLKKGVVCLACSSFKLDLNKDKLECLECGCVEAADLAVLRSVEEFKLLFPDKKITTHSIYEWCGVIKSKKTIRRILSKNFKLYGHGKSSHYDNK
;
A
#
# COMPACT_ATOMS: atom_id res chain seq x y z
N MET A 1 20.50 -1.11 -3.16
CA MET A 1 21.91 -0.87 -3.55
C MET A 1 22.78 -1.41 -2.43
N ILE A 2 23.39 -2.59 -2.61
CA ILE A 2 24.39 -3.11 -1.66
C ILE A 2 25.64 -2.26 -1.89
N ARG A 3 25.94 -1.34 -0.96
CA ARG A 3 26.94 -0.28 -1.17
C ARG A 3 28.38 -0.68 -0.85
N SER A 4 28.60 -1.77 -0.15
CA SER A 4 29.88 -2.50 -0.12
C SER A 4 29.67 -3.86 0.54
N ILE A 5 30.31 -4.90 0.00
CA ILE A 5 30.66 -6.09 0.79
C ILE A 5 32.13 -5.87 1.10
N ASP A 6 32.41 -5.12 2.15
CA ASP A 6 33.78 -4.87 2.56
C ASP A 6 34.44 -6.20 2.93
N SER A 7 35.65 -6.41 2.41
CA SER A 7 36.65 -7.43 2.76
C SER A 7 36.80 -8.73 1.93
N THR A 8 36.58 -8.72 0.60
CA THR A 8 37.01 -9.88 -0.23
C THR A 8 37.44 -9.55 -1.67
N ASN A 9 38.48 -10.24 -2.18
CA ASN A 9 39.01 -10.20 -3.56
C ASN A 9 38.13 -10.96 -4.59
N TYR A 10 36.80 -10.95 -4.44
CA TYR A 10 35.91 -11.59 -5.41
C TYR A 10 35.43 -10.60 -6.47
N ILE A 11 35.41 -11.05 -7.72
CA ILE A 11 34.76 -10.33 -8.81
C ILE A 11 33.25 -10.55 -8.67
N ILE A 12 32.49 -9.45 -8.56
CA ILE A 12 31.03 -9.50 -8.49
C ILE A 12 30.48 -9.38 -9.92
N GLU A 13 29.66 -10.35 -10.32
CA GLU A 13 28.92 -10.31 -11.58
C GLU A 13 27.47 -9.87 -11.30
N PRO A 14 27.10 -8.61 -11.58
CA PRO A 14 25.73 -8.14 -11.36
C PRO A 14 24.78 -8.66 -12.45
N LEU A 15 23.67 -9.25 -12.02
CA LEU A 15 22.60 -9.74 -12.90
C LEU A 15 21.30 -9.02 -12.56
N LEU A 16 20.50 -8.71 -13.58
CA LEU A 16 19.14 -8.17 -13.40
C LEU A 16 18.14 -9.31 -13.50
N VAL A 17 17.32 -9.52 -12.47
CA VAL A 17 16.34 -10.60 -12.43
C VAL A 17 14.92 -10.03 -12.39
N PHE A 18 14.09 -10.39 -13.37
CA PHE A 18 12.65 -10.11 -13.34
C PHE A 18 11.90 -11.31 -12.79
N ILE A 19 11.15 -11.10 -11.71
CA ILE A 19 10.40 -12.16 -11.02
C ILE A 19 8.92 -12.25 -11.45
N ASN A 20 8.36 -11.21 -12.05
CA ASN A 20 6.96 -11.18 -12.44
C ASN A 20 6.76 -11.94 -13.78
N PRO A 21 6.01 -13.06 -13.82
CA PRO A 21 5.81 -13.87 -15.04
C PRO A 21 5.07 -13.12 -16.17
N TYR A 22 4.34 -12.05 -15.84
CA TYR A 22 3.58 -11.26 -16.80
C TYR A 22 4.33 -10.01 -17.29
N PHE A 23 5.59 -9.83 -16.91
CA PHE A 23 6.41 -8.70 -17.32
C PHE A 23 7.45 -9.11 -18.36
N HIS A 24 7.55 -8.33 -19.43
CA HIS A 24 8.64 -8.42 -20.40
C HIS A 24 9.15 -7.02 -20.74
N LEU A 25 10.47 -6.82 -20.72
CA LEU A 25 11.07 -5.55 -21.07
C LEU A 25 11.33 -5.51 -22.58
N TYR A 26 10.38 -4.98 -23.33
CA TYR A 26 10.54 -4.77 -24.78
C TYR A 26 11.66 -3.77 -25.06
N HIS A 27 12.35 -3.97 -26.19
CA HIS A 27 13.47 -3.14 -26.63
C HIS A 27 14.66 -3.05 -25.65
N ALA A 28 14.81 -4.03 -24.76
CA ALA A 28 16.02 -4.15 -23.94
C ALA A 28 17.25 -4.39 -24.84
N PRO A 29 18.37 -3.66 -24.63
CA PRO A 29 19.64 -3.97 -25.27
C PRO A 29 20.05 -5.43 -25.05
N MET A 30 20.49 -6.11 -26.12
CA MET A 30 20.83 -7.54 -26.10
C MET A 30 21.99 -7.90 -25.17
N ASN A 31 22.82 -6.92 -24.82
CA ASN A 31 23.99 -7.10 -23.97
C ASN A 31 23.69 -6.97 -22.46
N LEU A 32 22.45 -6.71 -22.06
CA LEU A 32 22.10 -6.64 -20.66
C LEU A 32 22.01 -8.04 -20.04
N PRO A 33 22.61 -8.28 -18.86
CA PRO A 33 22.57 -9.57 -18.18
C PRO A 33 21.22 -9.77 -17.47
N ILE A 34 20.14 -9.93 -18.27
CA ILE A 34 18.76 -10.05 -17.78
C ILE A 34 18.37 -11.53 -17.68
N ILE A 35 17.79 -11.91 -16.55
CA ILE A 35 17.16 -13.21 -16.32
C ILE A 35 15.65 -12.99 -16.19
N TYR A 36 14.89 -13.61 -17.09
CA TYR A 36 13.43 -13.58 -17.08
C TYR A 36 12.84 -14.76 -16.28
N PRO A 37 11.56 -14.69 -15.89
CA PRO A 37 10.88 -15.74 -15.12
C PRO A 37 11.02 -17.13 -15.74
N ALA A 38 10.85 -17.24 -17.06
CA ALA A 38 10.99 -18.51 -17.80
C ALA A 38 12.41 -19.09 -17.79
N GLN A 39 13.44 -18.29 -17.46
CA GLN A 39 14.84 -18.70 -17.42
C GLN A 39 15.31 -19.05 -16.00
N LEU A 40 14.52 -18.73 -14.97
CA LEU A 40 14.90 -18.88 -13.56
C LEU A 40 15.27 -20.31 -13.21
N GLU A 41 14.44 -21.28 -13.59
CA GLU A 41 14.68 -22.69 -13.27
C GLU A 41 16.04 -23.17 -13.82
N ARG A 42 16.27 -22.92 -15.12
CA ARG A 42 17.54 -23.27 -15.77
C ARG A 42 18.72 -22.54 -15.15
N PHE A 43 18.56 -21.29 -14.77
CA PHE A 43 19.60 -20.50 -14.10
C PHE A 43 19.96 -21.09 -12.74
N MET A 44 18.96 -21.43 -11.91
CA MET A 44 19.18 -22.07 -10.61
C MET A 44 19.88 -23.42 -10.74
N THR A 45 19.47 -24.24 -11.71
CA THR A 45 20.14 -25.51 -12.01
C THR A 45 21.61 -25.31 -12.39
N LYS A 46 21.91 -24.32 -13.24
CA LYS A 46 23.29 -23.98 -13.63
C LYS A 46 24.13 -23.53 -12.42
N LEU A 47 23.56 -22.72 -11.54
CA LEU A 47 24.25 -22.29 -10.30
C LEU A 47 24.56 -23.49 -9.39
N ASN A 48 23.59 -24.40 -9.21
CA ASN A 48 23.75 -25.57 -8.35
C ASN A 48 24.74 -26.61 -8.91
N MET A 49 24.98 -26.61 -10.23
CA MET A 49 25.97 -27.47 -10.87
C MET A 49 27.42 -27.03 -10.62
N GLN A 50 27.65 -25.83 -10.06
CA GLN A 50 29.01 -25.36 -9.75
C GLN A 50 29.55 -26.06 -8.50
N THR A 51 30.46 -27.00 -8.70
CA THR A 51 31.05 -27.86 -7.65
C THR A 51 32.34 -27.30 -7.06
N THR A 52 32.39 -25.98 -6.81
CA THR A 52 33.57 -25.40 -6.15
C THR A 52 33.61 -25.81 -4.68
N LYS A 53 34.81 -26.15 -4.16
CA LYS A 53 34.98 -26.48 -2.74
C LYS A 53 34.69 -25.23 -1.92
N LEU A 54 33.67 -25.31 -1.08
CA LEU A 54 33.36 -24.27 -0.12
C LEU A 54 34.45 -24.22 0.96
N ASN A 55 34.80 -23.01 1.38
CA ASN A 55 35.79 -22.76 2.42
C ASN A 55 35.20 -21.77 3.45
N ASP A 56 35.96 -21.49 4.50
CA ASP A 56 35.51 -20.61 5.58
C ASP A 56 35.21 -19.17 5.11
N THR A 57 35.88 -18.70 4.06
CA THR A 57 35.62 -17.35 3.50
C THR A 57 34.25 -17.29 2.82
N HIS A 58 33.85 -18.33 2.08
CA HIS A 58 32.51 -18.42 1.50
C HIS A 58 31.41 -18.44 2.59
N LEU A 59 31.63 -19.19 3.67
CA LEU A 59 30.68 -19.26 4.77
C LEU A 59 30.54 -17.91 5.49
N LYS A 60 31.66 -17.21 5.72
CA LYS A 60 31.67 -15.87 6.32
C LYS A 60 30.89 -14.87 5.46
N MET A 61 31.10 -14.91 4.14
CA MET A 61 30.38 -14.07 3.19
C MET A 61 28.87 -14.36 3.19
N ALA A 62 28.47 -15.63 3.18
CA ALA A 62 27.06 -16.02 3.24
C ALA A 62 26.38 -15.49 4.52
N LYS A 63 27.04 -15.61 5.67
CA LYS A 63 26.55 -15.05 6.95
C LYS A 63 26.42 -13.53 6.90
N GLN A 64 27.40 -12.84 6.31
CA GLN A 64 27.34 -11.38 6.14
C GLN A 64 26.17 -10.97 5.23
N LEU A 65 26.00 -11.63 4.08
CA LEU A 65 24.87 -11.40 3.18
C LEU A 65 23.53 -11.64 3.88
N GLN A 66 23.41 -12.69 4.69
CA GLN A 66 22.23 -12.97 5.49
C GLN A 66 21.98 -11.87 6.52
N SER A 67 23.02 -11.36 7.20
CA SER A 67 22.88 -10.26 8.17
C SER A 67 22.46 -8.93 7.52
N LEU A 68 22.82 -8.72 6.26
CA LEU A 68 22.45 -7.55 5.47
C LEU A 68 21.11 -7.72 4.75
N HIS A 69 20.52 -8.92 4.77
CA HIS A 69 19.25 -9.20 4.12
C HIS A 69 18.14 -8.43 4.82
N LYS A 70 17.61 -7.41 4.13
CA LYS A 70 16.44 -6.68 4.57
C LYS A 70 15.19 -7.46 4.14
N THR A 71 14.54 -8.12 5.09
CA THR A 71 13.25 -8.79 4.89
C THR A 71 12.13 -7.79 4.62
N ASN A 72 12.27 -6.56 5.12
CA ASN A 72 11.30 -5.49 4.91
C ASN A 72 11.61 -4.76 3.60
N SER A 73 10.62 -4.73 2.72
CA SER A 73 10.70 -4.02 1.44
C SER A 73 10.87 -2.52 1.66
N PHE A 74 11.64 -1.83 0.80
CA PHE A 74 11.62 -0.36 0.81
C PHE A 74 10.22 0.19 0.50
N TYR A 75 9.40 -0.58 -0.22
CA TYR A 75 8.01 -0.25 -0.52
C TYR A 75 7.05 -0.50 0.65
N THR A 76 7.50 -1.13 1.75
CA THR A 76 6.72 -1.21 2.99
C THR A 76 6.99 -0.05 3.95
N GLN A 77 7.83 0.93 3.57
CA GLN A 77 7.97 2.18 4.33
C GLN A 77 6.75 3.06 4.09
N ILE A 78 5.67 2.74 4.80
CA ILE A 78 4.52 3.65 4.93
C ILE A 78 5.03 4.87 5.71
N PRO A 79 4.70 6.10 5.29
CA PRO A 79 5.02 7.30 6.06
C PRO A 79 4.47 7.17 7.48
N ASP A 80 5.20 7.67 8.48
CA ASP A 80 4.63 7.79 9.82
C ASP A 80 3.54 8.88 9.77
N TYR A 81 2.29 8.50 10.08
CA TYR A 81 1.16 9.40 10.13
C TYR A 81 0.25 9.07 11.31
N ASP A 82 -0.33 10.11 11.89
CA ASP A 82 -1.40 9.99 12.87
C ASP A 82 -2.70 10.62 12.35
N TYR A 83 -3.82 10.13 12.84
CA TYR A 83 -5.17 10.60 12.53
C TYR A 83 -5.29 12.12 12.67
N ASP A 84 -4.69 12.69 13.71
CA ASP A 84 -4.78 14.12 13.98
C ASP A 84 -3.96 14.98 13.00
N GLN A 85 -2.93 14.42 12.37
CA GLN A 85 -2.09 15.10 11.40
C GLN A 85 -2.73 15.17 10.01
N LEU A 86 -3.57 14.19 9.66
CA LEU A 86 -4.19 14.14 8.33
C LEU A 86 -5.29 15.20 8.18
N LYS A 87 -5.39 15.79 6.98
CA LYS A 87 -6.48 16.69 6.64
C LYS A 87 -7.80 15.90 6.57
N LYS A 88 -8.76 16.28 7.39
CA LYS A 88 -10.12 15.70 7.37
C LYS A 88 -10.91 16.30 6.22
N GLY A 89 -11.76 15.50 5.60
CA GLY A 89 -12.53 15.90 4.43
C GLY A 89 -12.72 14.75 3.46
N VAL A 90 -13.77 14.83 2.65
CA VAL A 90 -13.95 13.94 1.50
C VAL A 90 -13.19 14.53 0.31
N VAL A 91 -12.42 13.69 -0.39
CA VAL A 91 -11.76 14.06 -1.65
C VAL A 91 -12.66 13.78 -2.85
N CYS A 92 -12.57 14.60 -3.90
CA CYS A 92 -13.27 14.38 -5.16
C CYS A 92 -12.82 13.06 -5.82
N LEU A 93 -13.75 12.24 -6.30
CA LEU A 93 -13.43 10.98 -6.98
C LEU A 93 -12.62 11.16 -8.29
N ALA A 94 -12.73 12.33 -8.93
CA ALA A 94 -12.13 12.58 -10.24
C ALA A 94 -10.76 13.30 -10.15
N CYS A 95 -10.62 14.28 -9.25
CA CYS A 95 -9.41 15.12 -9.17
C CYS A 95 -8.73 15.11 -7.80
N SER A 96 -9.23 14.33 -6.83
CA SER A 96 -8.72 14.26 -5.45
C SER A 96 -8.74 15.59 -4.68
N SER A 97 -9.41 16.62 -5.19
CA SER A 97 -9.56 17.90 -4.50
C SER A 97 -10.44 17.78 -3.27
N PHE A 98 -10.12 18.55 -2.22
CA PHE A 98 -10.96 18.70 -1.03
C PHE A 98 -12.01 19.81 -1.18
N LYS A 99 -12.05 20.54 -2.31
CA LYS A 99 -13.02 21.61 -2.54
C LYS A 99 -14.34 21.02 -3.01
N LEU A 100 -15.06 20.39 -2.08
CA LEU A 100 -16.39 19.84 -2.30
C LEU A 100 -17.43 20.69 -1.57
N ASP A 101 -18.54 20.98 -2.23
CA ASP A 101 -19.72 21.57 -1.61
C ASP A 101 -20.87 20.56 -1.53
N LEU A 102 -21.59 20.58 -0.42
CA LEU A 102 -22.74 19.71 -0.18
C LEU A 102 -24.03 20.44 -0.55
N ASN A 103 -24.62 20.03 -1.67
CA ASN A 103 -25.93 20.49 -2.10
C ASN A 103 -26.95 19.36 -1.94
N LYS A 104 -27.81 19.49 -0.92
CA LYS A 104 -28.81 18.49 -0.53
C LYS A 104 -28.17 17.11 -0.28
N ASP A 105 -28.31 16.19 -1.22
CA ASP A 105 -27.87 14.80 -1.17
C ASP A 105 -26.70 14.52 -2.13
N LYS A 106 -26.09 15.57 -2.70
CA LYS A 106 -24.97 15.47 -3.64
C LYS A 106 -23.78 16.31 -3.20
N LEU A 107 -22.59 15.82 -3.47
CA LEU A 107 -21.34 16.56 -3.37
C LEU A 107 -20.90 16.99 -4.77
N GLU A 108 -20.61 18.27 -4.92
CA GLU A 108 -20.09 18.84 -6.15
C GLU A 108 -18.67 19.35 -5.93
N CYS A 109 -17.75 18.99 -6.82
CA CYS A 109 -16.39 19.49 -6.78
C CYS A 109 -16.29 20.87 -7.43
N LEU A 110 -15.84 21.85 -6.66
CA LEU A 110 -15.66 23.23 -7.13
C LEU A 110 -14.43 23.42 -8.04
N GLU A 111 -13.59 22.40 -8.20
CA GLU A 111 -12.43 22.44 -9.11
C GLU A 111 -12.67 21.78 -10.46
N CYS A 112 -13.35 20.62 -10.50
CA CYS A 112 -13.58 19.89 -11.75
C CYS A 112 -15.06 19.73 -12.13
N GLY A 113 -16.01 20.19 -11.29
CA GLY A 113 -17.45 20.05 -11.52
C GLY A 113 -18.00 18.63 -11.36
N CYS A 114 -17.18 17.66 -10.94
CA CYS A 114 -17.65 16.30 -10.72
C CYS A 114 -18.70 16.25 -9.60
N VAL A 115 -19.80 15.54 -9.84
CA VAL A 115 -20.91 15.37 -8.89
C VAL A 115 -21.01 13.92 -8.45
N GLU A 116 -21.03 13.70 -7.14
CA GLU A 116 -21.18 12.38 -6.51
C GLU A 116 -22.36 12.40 -5.54
N ALA A 117 -23.07 11.28 -5.36
CA ALA A 117 -24.06 11.18 -4.29
C ALA A 117 -23.36 11.20 -2.93
N ALA A 118 -23.87 12.00 -1.98
CA ALA A 118 -23.25 12.15 -0.66
C ALA A 118 -23.14 10.81 0.09
N ASP A 119 -24.14 9.92 -0.06
CA ASP A 119 -24.12 8.58 0.54
C ASP A 119 -22.94 7.74 -0.01
N LEU A 120 -22.64 7.81 -1.32
CA LEU A 120 -21.53 7.07 -1.93
C LEU A 120 -20.17 7.63 -1.49
N ALA A 121 -20.06 8.96 -1.46
CA ALA A 121 -18.83 9.63 -1.05
C ALA A 121 -18.47 9.32 0.41
N VAL A 122 -19.47 9.25 1.30
CA VAL A 122 -19.29 8.80 2.69
C VAL A 122 -18.81 7.35 2.73
N LEU A 123 -19.40 6.43 1.95
CA LEU A 123 -18.97 5.03 1.93
C LEU A 123 -17.52 4.88 1.46
N ARG A 124 -17.12 5.58 0.40
CA ARG A 124 -15.72 5.62 -0.05
C ARG A 124 -14.79 6.15 1.04
N SER A 125 -15.21 7.20 1.74
CA SER A 125 -14.44 7.77 2.85
C SER A 125 -14.33 6.83 4.05
N VAL A 126 -15.31 5.94 4.27
CA VAL A 126 -15.24 4.87 5.29
C VAL A 126 -14.20 3.83 4.89
N GLU A 127 -14.13 3.43 3.63
CA GLU A 127 -13.10 2.48 3.16
C GLU A 127 -11.69 3.08 3.24
N GLU A 128 -11.54 4.37 2.91
CA GLU A 128 -10.30 5.11 3.13
C GLU A 128 -9.92 5.14 4.61
N PHE A 129 -10.87 5.41 5.50
CA PHE A 129 -10.63 5.40 6.95
C PHE A 129 -10.16 4.04 7.45
N LYS A 130 -10.76 2.93 6.99
CA LYS A 130 -10.33 1.57 7.36
C LYS A 130 -8.92 1.26 6.88
N LEU A 131 -8.58 1.71 5.66
CA LEU A 131 -7.26 1.50 5.07
C LEU A 131 -6.17 2.23 5.85
N LEU A 132 -6.44 3.48 6.25
CA LEU A 132 -5.50 4.31 6.98
C LEU A 132 -5.43 3.96 8.47
N PHE A 133 -6.53 3.50 9.07
CA PHE A 133 -6.63 3.28 10.51
C PHE A 133 -7.21 1.90 10.83
N PRO A 134 -6.52 0.81 10.49
CA PRO A 134 -7.03 -0.56 10.67
C PRO A 134 -7.37 -0.89 12.13
N ASP A 135 -6.69 -0.26 13.09
CA ASP A 135 -6.93 -0.48 14.53
C ASP A 135 -8.08 0.36 15.11
N LYS A 136 -8.62 1.32 14.35
CA LYS A 136 -9.70 2.21 14.83
C LYS A 136 -11.08 1.66 14.44
N LYS A 137 -11.98 1.62 15.42
CA LYS A 137 -13.38 1.23 15.19
C LYS A 137 -14.14 2.29 14.40
N ILE A 138 -15.04 1.83 13.53
CA ILE A 138 -15.94 2.69 12.77
C ILE A 138 -17.08 3.13 13.69
N THR A 139 -17.13 4.41 14.02
CA THR A 139 -18.20 4.99 14.81
C THR A 139 -18.87 6.12 14.03
N THR A 140 -20.10 6.47 14.38
CA THR A 140 -20.75 7.66 13.79
C THR A 140 -19.92 8.92 14.01
N HIS A 141 -19.24 9.02 15.16
CA HIS A 141 -18.42 10.19 15.48
C HIS A 141 -17.15 10.25 14.65
N SER A 142 -16.38 9.16 14.57
CA SER A 142 -15.13 9.12 13.80
C SER A 142 -15.36 9.38 12.32
N ILE A 143 -16.40 8.77 11.73
CA ILE A 143 -16.72 9.00 10.31
C ILE A 143 -17.26 10.40 10.05
N TYR A 144 -18.03 10.96 10.98
CA TYR A 144 -18.49 12.34 10.87
C TYR A 144 -17.32 13.34 10.85
N GLU A 145 -16.36 13.17 11.75
CA GLU A 145 -15.15 14.01 11.77
C GLU A 145 -14.29 13.79 10.54
N TRP A 146 -14.07 12.53 10.16
CA TRP A 146 -13.26 12.17 9.00
C TRP A 146 -13.82 12.77 7.70
N CYS A 147 -15.14 12.68 7.48
CA CYS A 147 -15.76 13.23 6.28
C CYS A 147 -15.74 14.76 6.24
N GLY A 148 -15.97 15.45 7.37
CA GLY A 148 -15.90 16.91 7.50
C GLY A 148 -16.96 17.74 6.74
N VAL A 149 -17.35 17.33 5.54
CA VAL A 149 -18.28 18.05 4.64
C VAL A 149 -19.75 17.75 4.96
N ILE A 150 -20.03 16.61 5.59
CA ILE A 150 -21.39 16.21 5.96
C ILE A 150 -21.80 16.89 7.26
N LYS A 151 -22.72 17.86 7.15
CA LYS A 151 -23.12 18.71 8.29
C LYS A 151 -23.93 18.00 9.38
N SER A 152 -24.41 16.78 9.14
CA SER A 152 -25.32 16.06 10.05
C SER A 152 -24.81 14.68 10.45
N LYS A 153 -24.56 14.49 11.76
CA LYS A 153 -24.29 13.17 12.35
C LYS A 153 -25.45 12.18 12.12
N LYS A 154 -26.70 12.66 12.00
CA LYS A 154 -27.86 11.82 11.70
C LYS A 154 -27.76 11.20 10.30
N THR A 155 -27.26 11.96 9.33
CA THR A 155 -27.02 11.47 7.97
C THR A 155 -25.95 10.38 7.96
N ILE A 156 -24.81 10.62 8.62
CA ILE A 156 -23.75 9.61 8.78
C ILE A 156 -24.30 8.34 9.43
N ARG A 157 -25.04 8.47 10.55
CA ARG A 157 -25.63 7.32 11.23
C ARG A 157 -26.58 6.53 10.33
N ARG A 158 -27.43 7.21 9.56
CA ARG A 158 -28.34 6.57 8.58
C ARG A 158 -27.55 5.78 7.55
N ILE A 159 -26.51 6.37 6.96
CA ILE A 159 -25.67 5.72 5.95
C ILE A 159 -24.98 4.49 6.55
N LEU A 160 -24.39 4.64 7.73
CA LEU A 160 -23.71 3.54 8.41
C LEU A 160 -24.67 2.39 8.73
N SER A 161 -25.84 2.67 9.34
CA SER A 161 -26.83 1.64 9.66
C SER A 161 -27.44 0.96 8.43
N LYS A 162 -27.48 1.63 7.28
CA LYS A 162 -27.97 1.03 6.04
C LYS A 162 -26.96 0.04 5.46
N ASN A 163 -25.66 0.33 5.55
CA ASN A 163 -24.61 -0.40 4.83
C ASN A 163 -23.79 -1.35 5.70
N PHE A 164 -23.69 -1.09 7.01
CA PHE A 164 -22.90 -1.86 7.96
C PHE A 164 -23.76 -2.48 9.05
N LYS A 165 -23.20 -3.42 9.81
CA LYS A 165 -23.84 -4.01 10.99
C LYS A 165 -23.39 -3.26 12.25
N LEU A 166 -24.35 -2.90 13.11
CA LEU A 166 -24.09 -2.23 14.38
C LEU A 166 -23.78 -3.27 15.47
N TYR A 167 -22.70 -3.05 16.20
CA TYR A 167 -22.27 -3.84 17.35
C TYR A 167 -22.24 -2.98 18.61
N GLY A 168 -22.74 -3.54 19.71
CA GLY A 168 -22.81 -2.88 21.01
C GLY A 168 -23.97 -1.88 21.16
N HIS A 169 -24.00 -1.20 22.31
CA HIS A 169 -25.06 -0.25 22.67
C HIS A 169 -24.48 1.06 23.23
N GLY A 170 -25.17 2.17 22.98
CA GLY A 170 -24.79 3.49 23.50
C GLY A 170 -23.48 4.02 22.92
N LYS A 171 -22.66 4.63 23.78
CA LYS A 171 -21.44 5.37 23.38
C LYS A 171 -20.31 4.48 22.85
N SER A 172 -20.31 3.19 23.17
CA SER A 172 -19.32 2.21 22.69
C SER A 172 -19.75 1.48 21.42
N SER A 173 -20.90 1.85 20.85
CA SER A 173 -21.40 1.23 19.64
C SER A 173 -20.52 1.55 18.43
N HIS A 174 -20.27 0.54 17.60
CA HIS A 174 -19.46 0.65 16.40
C HIS A 174 -20.04 -0.19 15.26
N TYR A 175 -19.58 0.07 14.05
CA TYR A 175 -20.04 -0.57 12.84
C TYR A 175 -18.95 -1.49 12.29
N ASP A 176 -19.36 -2.60 11.68
CA ASP A 176 -18.48 -3.52 10.94
C ASP A 176 -19.17 -3.99 9.65
N ASN A 177 -18.40 -4.59 8.74
CA ASN A 177 -18.89 -5.18 7.50
C ASN A 177 -20.03 -6.18 7.77
N LYS A 178 -20.99 -6.22 6.84
CA LYS A 178 -22.09 -7.19 6.87
C LYS A 178 -21.64 -8.56 6.42
#